data_AF-A0A759YJ18-F1
#
_entry.id   AF-A0A759YJ18-F1
#
_cell.length_a   1.000
_cell.length_b   1.000
_cell.length_c   1.000
_cell.angle_alpha   90.00
_cell.angle_beta   90.00
_cell.angle_gamma   90.00
#
_symmetry.space_group_name_H-M   'P 1'
#
loop_
_entity.id
_entity.type
_entity.pdbx_description
1 polymer ?
#
loop_
_entity_poly.entity_id
_entity_poly.type
_entity_poly.pdbx_seq_one_letter_code
_entity_poly.pdbx_strand_id
1 'polypeptide(L)'
;MTGYELRLWRKGLGWSRDRAADELGVCLRSYKDYENAEQVRRGIALATVSLSIQSLLPEFAKRRTSGEKIRALLEVMIKDAMHTG
;
A
#
# COMPACT_ATOMS: atom_id res chain seq x y z
N MET A 1 7.51 6.84 -0.18
CA MET A 1 7.25 5.64 0.63
C MET A 1 8.58 4.99 1.00
N THR A 2 8.94 5.00 2.28
CA THR A 2 10.12 4.34 2.86
C THR A 2 9.85 2.86 3.13
N GLY A 3 10.90 2.08 3.37
CA GLY A 3 10.75 0.66 3.76
C GLY A 3 9.99 0.47 5.08
N TYR A 4 10.11 1.43 5.99
CA TYR A 4 9.33 1.46 7.23
C TYR A 4 7.83 1.63 6.97
N GLU A 5 7.47 2.56 6.07
CA GLU A 5 6.07 2.78 5.66
C GLU A 5 5.50 1.55 4.95
N LEU A 6 6.29 0.86 4.12
CA LEU A 6 5.90 -0.40 3.49
C LEU A 6 5.61 -1.50 4.53
N ARG A 7 6.42 -1.58 5.58
CA ARG A 7 6.21 -2.52 6.68
C ARG A 7 4.95 -2.21 7.48
N LEU A 8 4.67 -0.92 7.74
CA LEU A 8 3.43 -0.48 8.38
C LEU A 8 2.22 -0.81 7.53
N TRP A 9 2.28 -0.53 6.23
CA TRP A 9 1.22 -0.82 5.27
C TRP A 9 0.78 -2.28 5.31
N ARG A 10 1.71 -3.24 5.14
CA ARG A 10 1.32 -4.67 5.16
C ARG A 10 0.71 -5.08 6.51
N LYS A 11 1.20 -4.50 7.61
CA LYS A 11 0.69 -4.79 8.95
C LYS A 11 -0.72 -4.25 9.13
N GLY A 12 -1.01 -3.07 8.58
CA GLY A 12 -2.35 -2.48 8.54
C GLY A 12 -3.36 -3.37 7.80
N LEU A 13 -2.90 -4.10 6.77
CA LEU A 13 -3.71 -5.09 6.05
C LEU A 13 -3.72 -6.49 6.71
N GLY A 14 -3.00 -6.68 7.82
CA GLY A 14 -2.86 -7.98 8.48
C GLY A 14 -2.04 -9.01 7.69
N TRP A 15 -1.18 -8.57 6.76
CA TRP A 15 -0.43 -9.44 5.87
C TRP A 15 0.91 -9.90 6.44
N SER A 16 1.24 -11.17 6.20
CA SER A 16 2.60 -11.69 6.35
C SER A 16 3.53 -11.11 5.27
N ARG A 17 4.85 -11.29 5.43
CA ARG A 17 5.79 -10.86 4.39
C ARG A 17 5.64 -11.67 3.12
N ASP A 18 5.41 -12.97 3.27
CA ASP A 18 5.19 -13.90 2.15
C ASP A 18 3.96 -13.46 1.35
N ARG A 19 2.83 -13.23 2.02
CA ARG A 19 1.62 -12.73 1.36
C ARG A 19 1.86 -11.37 0.67
N ALA A 20 2.52 -10.43 1.34
CA ALA A 20 2.79 -9.12 0.74
C ALA A 20 3.72 -9.23 -0.49
N ALA A 21 4.68 -10.14 -0.48
CA ALA A 21 5.55 -10.41 -1.62
C ALA A 21 4.75 -11.02 -2.79
N ASP A 22 3.88 -11.99 -2.51
CA ASP A 22 3.01 -12.62 -3.51
C ASP A 22 2.05 -11.62 -4.16
N GLU A 23 1.38 -10.78 -3.36
CA GLU A 23 0.44 -9.75 -3.84
C GLU A 23 1.15 -8.67 -4.67
N LEU A 24 2.40 -8.36 -4.35
CA LEU A 24 3.24 -7.45 -5.13
C LEU A 24 3.90 -8.12 -6.35
N GLY A 25 3.76 -9.44 -6.51
CA GLY A 25 4.37 -10.21 -7.60
C GLY A 25 5.90 -10.24 -7.54
N VAL A 26 6.49 -10.16 -6.35
CA VAL A 26 7.95 -10.17 -6.14
C VAL A 26 8.38 -11.33 -5.25
N CYS A 27 9.65 -11.73 -5.34
CA CYS A 27 10.15 -12.77 -4.43
C CYS A 27 10.32 -12.22 -3.01
N LEU A 28 10.20 -13.10 -2.01
CA LEU A 28 10.33 -12.75 -0.59
C LEU A 28 11.63 -12.01 -0.26
N ARG A 29 12.73 -12.34 -0.96
CA ARG A 29 14.03 -11.66 -0.77
C ARG A 29 13.90 -10.19 -1.15
N SER A 30 13.43 -9.89 -2.36
CA SER A 30 13.24 -8.51 -2.82
C SER A 30 12.28 -7.73 -1.92
N TYR A 31 11.21 -8.37 -1.43
CA TYR A 31 10.31 -7.73 -0.48
C TYR A 31 11.01 -7.35 0.83
N LYS A 32 11.83 -8.23 1.40
CA LYS A 32 12.63 -7.93 2.60
C LYS A 32 13.60 -6.78 2.35
N ASP A 33 14.22 -6.74 1.18
CA ASP A 33 15.12 -5.64 0.80
C ASP A 33 14.35 -4.31 0.72
N TYR A 34 13.11 -4.32 0.23
CA TYR A 34 12.26 -3.13 0.19
C TYR A 34 11.85 -2.64 1.58
N GLU A 35 11.54 -3.53 2.54
CA GLU A 35 11.25 -3.13 3.93
C GLU A 35 12.44 -2.44 4.62
N ASN A 36 13.67 -2.72 4.17
CA ASN A 36 14.89 -2.13 4.71
C ASN A 36 15.44 -0.95 3.88
N ALA A 37 14.81 -0.65 2.74
CA ALA A 37 15.25 0.44 1.88
C ALA A 37 14.86 1.80 2.47
N GLU A 38 15.76 2.78 2.34
CA GLU A 38 15.46 4.17 2.70
C GLU A 38 14.28 4.70 1.89
N GLN A 39 14.28 4.43 0.58
CA GLN A 39 13.17 4.74 -0.33
C GLN A 39 12.79 3.52 -1.16
N VAL A 40 11.51 3.18 -1.16
CA VAL A 40 10.96 2.10 -1.97
C VAL A 40 10.82 2.57 -3.41
N ARG A 41 11.09 1.67 -4.37
CA ARG A 41 10.92 1.95 -5.80
C ARG A 41 9.49 2.43 -6.08
N ARG A 42 9.37 3.48 -6.90
CA ARG A 42 8.08 4.09 -7.25
C ARG A 42 7.03 3.09 -7.72
N GLY A 43 7.42 2.09 -8.52
CA GLY A 43 6.49 1.04 -8.98
C GLY A 43 5.87 0.23 -7.85
N ILE A 44 6.65 -0.10 -6.81
CA ILE A 44 6.14 -0.82 -5.64
C ILE A 44 5.24 0.10 -4.80
N ALA A 45 5.60 1.37 -4.63
CA ALA A 45 4.76 2.36 -3.94
C ALA A 45 3.40 2.59 -4.65
N LEU A 46 3.36 2.53 -5.98
CA LEU A 46 2.10 2.60 -6.72
C LEU A 46 1.28 1.30 -6.58
N ALA A 47 1.94 0.14 -6.58
CA ALA A 47 1.28 -1.14 -6.37
C ALA A 47 0.64 -1.22 -4.97
N THR A 48 1.28 -0.71 -3.92
CA THR A 48 0.68 -0.69 -2.57
C THR A 48 -0.59 0.16 -2.52
N VAL A 49 -0.64 1.30 -3.23
CA VAL A 49 -1.86 2.10 -3.36
C VAL A 49 -2.96 1.29 -4.05
N SER A 50 -2.65 0.65 -5.19
CA SER A 50 -3.62 -0.15 -5.94
C SER A 50 -4.20 -1.30 -5.10
N LEU A 51 -3.34 -2.06 -4.41
CA LEU A 51 -3.75 -3.16 -3.53
C LEU A 51 -4.59 -2.69 -2.33
N SER A 52 -4.24 -1.54 -1.76
CA SER A 52 -5.02 -0.94 -0.68
C SER A 52 -6.42 -0.55 -1.16
N ILE A 53 -6.53 0.09 -2.32
CA ILE A 53 -7.83 0.43 -2.92
C ILE A 53 -8.63 -0.84 -3.17
N GLN A 54 -8.01 -1.89 -3.72
CA GLN A 54 -8.66 -3.18 -3.94
C GLN A 54 -9.20 -3.79 -2.64
N SER A 55 -8.45 -3.70 -1.54
CA SER A 55 -8.91 -4.18 -0.23
C SER A 55 -10.06 -3.37 0.35
N LEU A 56 -10.16 -2.09 -0.01
CA LEU A 56 -11.21 -1.18 0.47
C LEU A 56 -12.49 -1.24 -0.39
N LEU A 57 -12.40 -1.63 -1.66
CA LEU A 57 -13.55 -1.72 -2.58
C LEU A 57 -14.71 -2.59 -2.06
N PRO A 58 -14.49 -3.79 -1.48
CA PRO A 58 -15.57 -4.60 -0.90
C PRO A 58 -16.23 -3.93 0.30
N GLU A 59 -15.48 -3.18 1.10
CA GLU A 59 -16.00 -2.43 2.26
C GLU A 59 -16.84 -1.23 1.78
N PHE A 60 -16.47 -0.62 0.66
CA PHE A 60 -17.29 0.40 0.01
C PHE A 60 -18.62 -0.15 -0.50
N ALA A 61 -18.63 -1.38 -1.04
CA ALA A 61 -19.83 -2.04 -1.53
C ALA A 61 -20.80 -2.46 -0.40
N LYS A 62 -20.30 -2.73 0.81
CA LYS A 62 -21.09 -3.20 1.97
C LYS A 62 -21.80 -2.10 2.79
N ARG A 63 -21.57 -0.81 2.50
CA ARG A 63 -22.15 0.43 3.09
C ARG A 63 -21.48 0.97 4.39
N ARG A 64 -21.37 2.31 4.47
CA ARG A 64 -21.14 3.25 5.63
C ARG A 64 -19.83 4.07 5.72
N THR A 65 -19.05 4.22 4.66
CA THR A 65 -18.06 5.32 4.59
C THR A 65 -18.62 6.44 3.72
N SER A 66 -18.74 7.66 4.29
CA SER A 66 -19.10 8.86 3.51
C SER A 66 -18.13 8.97 2.33
N GLY A 67 -18.65 9.24 1.13
CA GLY A 67 -17.84 9.44 -0.08
C GLY A 67 -16.72 10.47 0.13
N GLU A 68 -16.90 11.43 1.03
CA GLU A 68 -15.88 12.42 1.40
C GLU A 68 -14.70 11.82 2.16
N LYS A 69 -14.94 10.88 3.10
CA LYS A 69 -13.85 10.18 3.80
C LYS A 69 -13.05 9.31 2.85
N ILE A 70 -13.73 8.69 1.88
CA ILE A 70 -13.09 7.89 0.83
C ILE A 70 -12.25 8.80 -0.07
N ARG A 71 -12.80 9.94 -0.49
CA ARG A 71 -12.07 10.92 -1.30
C ARG A 71 -10.82 11.43 -0.58
N ALA A 72 -10.93 11.78 0.70
CA ALA A 72 -9.80 12.24 1.50
C ALA A 72 -8.70 11.17 1.64
N LEU A 73 -9.09 9.89 1.85
CA LEU A 73 -8.13 8.78 1.90
C LEU A 73 -7.41 8.58 0.55
N LEU A 74 -8.16 8.60 -0.56
CA LEU A 74 -7.60 8.49 -1.90
C LEU A 74 -6.67 9.66 -2.22
N GLU A 75 -7.03 10.89 -1.87
CA GLU A 75 -6.21 12.09 -2.06
C GLU A 75 -4.87 11.97 -1.30
N VAL A 76 -4.88 11.49 -0.05
CA VAL A 76 -3.65 11.28 0.75
C VAL A 76 -2.79 10.18 0.12
N MET A 77 -3.38 9.03 -0.22
CA MET A 77 -2.65 7.91 -0.80
C MET A 77 -2.04 8.23 -2.16
N ILE A 78 -2.75 8.98 -3.01
CA ILE A 78 -2.25 9.47 -4.29
C ILE A 78 -1.12 10.49 -4.05
N LYS A 79 -1.30 11.41 -3.09
CA LYS A 79 -0.30 12.42 -2.76
C LYS A 79 1.01 11.81 -2.27
N ASP A 80 0.95 10.81 -1.39
CA ASP A 80 2.12 10.11 -0.85
C ASP A 80 2.85 9.27 -1.91
N ALA A 81 2.10 8.71 -2.87
CA ALA A 81 2.68 8.01 -4.01
C ALA A 81 3.28 8.96 -5.08
N MET A 82 2.80 10.21 -5.13
CA MET A 82 3.21 11.22 -6.11
C MET A 82 4.23 12.24 -5.57
N HIS A 83 4.41 12.37 -4.25
CA HIS A 83 5.52 13.12 -3.65
C HIS A 83 6.82 12.31 -3.75
N THR A 84 7.35 12.28 -4.96
CA THR A 84 8.75 11.97 -5.23
C THR A 84 9.33 13.22 -5.87
N GLY A 85 9.85 14.11 -5.03
CA GLY A 85 10.68 15.26 -5.39
C GLY A 85 11.87 15.27 -4.44
#